data_AF-A0A0E2D1X2-F1
#
_entry.id   AF-A0A0E2D1X2-F1
#
_cell.length_a   1.000
_cell.length_b   1.000
_cell.length_c   1.000
_cell.angle_alpha   90.00
_cell.angle_beta   90.00
_cell.angle_gamma   90.00
#
_symmetry.space_group_name_H-M   'P 1'
#
loop_
_entity.id
_entity.type
_entity.pdbx_description
1 polymer ?
#
loop_
_entity_poly.entity_id
_entity_poly.type
_entity_poly.pdbx_seq_one_letter_code
_entity_poly.pdbx_strand_id
1 'polypeptide(L)' 'MKYNQLATLPEEIKQLKNLKKLYLHNNPLPSEKIERIRKLLPQCIIYFE' A
#
# COMPACT_ATOMS: atom_id res chain seq x y z
N MET A 1 -12.65 -17.10 3.60
CA MET A 1 -12.21 -15.82 2.99
C MET A 1 -10.71 -15.71 3.19
N LYS A 2 -9.90 -15.64 2.12
CA LYS A 2 -8.45 -15.50 2.24
C LYS A 2 -8.11 -14.01 2.29
N TYR A 3 -7.63 -13.55 3.44
CA TYR A 3 -6.96 -12.25 3.56
C TYR A 3 -5.61 -12.35 2.86
N ASN A 4 -5.21 -11.28 2.17
CA ASN A 4 -3.88 -11.22 1.58
C ASN A 4 -2.87 -11.05 2.71
N GLN A 5 -1.77 -11.80 2.64
CA GLN A 5 -0.67 -11.72 3.61
C GLN A 5 0.46 -10.89 3.02
N LEU A 6 0.11 -9.74 2.41
CA LEU A 6 1.12 -8.88 1.81
C LEU A 6 1.95 -8.27 2.94
N ALA A 7 3.17 -8.76 3.11
CA ALA A 7 4.14 -8.21 4.07
C ALA A 7 4.89 -7.00 3.51
N THR A 8 4.89 -6.81 2.19
CA THR A 8 5.51 -5.67 1.51
C THR A 8 4.85 -5.43 0.16
N LEU A 9 4.97 -4.21 -0.35
CA LEU A 9 4.66 -3.89 -1.74
C LEU A 9 5.97 -3.72 -2.54
N PRO A 10 5.95 -4.05 -3.85
CA PRO A 10 7.08 -3.82 -4.75
C PRO A 10 7.36 -2.31 -4.94
N GLU A 11 8.60 -1.94 -5.22
CA GLU A 11 8.97 -0.53 -5.47
C GLU A 11 8.35 0.01 -6.76
N GLU A 12 8.09 -0.89 -7.70
CA GLU A 12 7.48 -0.63 -9.00
C GLU A 12 6.08 -0.04 -8.86
N ILE A 13 5.44 -0.14 -7.69
CA ILE A 13 4.14 0.48 -7.43
C ILE A 13 4.16 1.99 -7.64
N LYS A 14 5.32 2.65 -7.50
CA LYS A 14 5.51 4.09 -7.81
C LYS A 14 5.25 4.44 -9.28
N GLN A 15 5.29 3.46 -10.18
CA GLN A 15 4.99 3.66 -11.60
C GLN A 15 3.50 3.86 -11.86
N LEU A 16 2.64 3.48 -10.89
CA LEU A 16 1.19 3.65 -10.98
C LEU A 16 0.79 5.12 -10.69
N LYS A 17 1.24 6.05 -11.54
CA LYS A 17 1.00 7.49 -11.40
C LYS A 17 -0.49 7.86 -11.43
N ASN A 18 -1.32 7.05 -12.07
CA ASN A 18 -2.76 7.29 -12.16
C ASN A 18 -3.55 6.64 -11.00
N LEU A 19 -2.87 5.94 -10.09
CA LEU A 19 -3.54 5.29 -8.97
C LEU A 19 -3.96 6.34 -7.93
N LYS A 20 -5.27 6.45 -7.74
CA LYS A 20 -5.88 7.42 -6.80
C LYS A 20 -6.20 6.80 -5.45
N LYS A 21 -6.50 5.51 -5.41
CA LYS A 21 -6.93 4.79 -4.22
C LYS A 21 -6.27 3.42 -4.17
N LEU A 22 -5.73 3.05 -3.02
CA LEU A 22 -5.11 1.75 -2.76
C LEU A 22 -5.69 1.20 -1.46
N TYR A 23 -6.26 0.00 -1.51
CA TYR A 23 -6.86 -0.67 -0.36
C TYR A 23 -5.92 -1.78 0.11
N LEU A 24 -5.37 -1.65 1.31
CA LEU A 24 -4.47 -2.60 1.94
C LEU A 24 -5.09 -3.21 3.21
N HIS A 25 -6.40 -3.09 3.34
CA HIS A 25 -7.16 -3.56 4.48
C HIS A 25 -6.89 -5.05 4.76
N ASN A 26 -6.87 -5.45 6.03
CA ASN A 26 -6.59 -6.83 6.46
C ASN A 26 -5.27 -7.45 5.94
N ASN A 27 -4.22 -6.65 5.71
CA ASN A 27 -2.86 -7.16 5.47
C ASN A 27 -1.99 -6.91 6.72
N PRO A 28 -1.14 -7.86 7.14
CA PRO A 28 -0.23 -7.68 8.28
C PRO A 28 0.97 -6.80 7.89
N LEU A 29 0.71 -5.58 7.41
CA LEU A 29 1.73 -4.62 7.01
C LEU A 29 2.24 -3.86 8.24
N PRO A 30 3.54 -3.92 8.55
CA PRO A 30 4.11 -3.11 9.61
C PRO A 30 3.99 -1.62 9.28
N SER A 31 3.83 -0.79 10.32
CA SER A 31 3.69 0.67 10.21
C SER A 31 4.82 1.31 9.41
N GLU A 32 6.04 0.79 9.51
CA GLU A 32 7.21 1.25 8.76
C GLU A 32 7.02 1.07 7.23
N LYS A 33 6.43 -0.05 6.80
CA LYS A 33 6.13 -0.30 5.39
C LYS A 33 5.04 0.63 4.89
N ILE A 34 4.05 0.91 5.74
CA ILE A 34 2.97 1.86 5.44
C ILE A 34 3.54 3.24 5.13
N GLU A 35 4.46 3.74 5.95
CA GLU A 35 5.11 5.04 5.71
C GLU A 35 5.89 5.06 4.39
N ARG A 36 6.61 3.97 4.07
CA ARG A 36 7.31 3.86 2.78
C ARG A 36 6.32 3.93 1.61
N ILE A 37 5.17 3.26 1.69
CA ILE A 37 4.16 3.28 0.62
C ILE A 37 3.57 4.69 0.45
N ARG A 38 3.31 5.41 1.55
CA ARG A 38 2.87 6.81 1.50
C ARG A 38 3.89 7.72 0.81
N LYS A 39 5.19 7.48 1.02
CA LYS A 39 6.28 8.21 0.33
C LYS A 39 6.39 7.85 -1.16
N LEU A 40 6.14 6.58 -1.52
CA LEU A 40 6.19 6.11 -2.91
C LEU A 40 4.99 6.59 -3.74
N LEU A 41 3.83 6.78 -3.11
CA LEU A 41 2.59 7.19 -3.75
C LEU A 41 1.95 8.39 -3.00
N PRO A 42 2.59 9.56 -3.02
CA PRO A 42 2.11 10.73 -2.26
C PRO A 42 0.75 11.25 -2.74
N GLN A 43 0.38 10.96 -3.99
CA GLN A 43 -0.89 11.34 -4.61
C GLN A 43 -2.01 10.29 -4.45
N CYS A 44 -1.72 9.13 -3.87
CA CYS A 44 -2.68 8.05 -3.71
C CYS A 44 -3.25 8.03 -2.29
N ILE A 45 -4.56 7.87 -2.17
CA ILE A 45 -5.23 7.65 -0.90
C ILE A 45 -5.09 6.18 -0.55
N ILE A 46 -4.46 5.88 0.59
CA ILE A 46 -4.23 4.50 1.01
C ILE A 46 -5.09 4.18 2.23
N TYR A 47 -5.88 3.10 2.14
CA TYR A 47 -6.77 2.61 3.19
C TYR A 47 -6.15 1.39 3.88
N PHE A 48 -6.09 1.40 5.22
CA PHE A 48 -5.37 0.40 6.02
C PHE A 48 -6.26 -0.34 7.05
N GLU A 49 -7.60 -0.19 7.01
CA GLU A 49 -8.52 -0.76 8.01
C GLU A 49 -8.65 -2.30 8.02
#